data_AF-A0A944TVF8-F1
#
_entry.id   AF-A0A944TVF8-F1
#
_cell.length_a   1.000
_cell.length_b   1.000
_cell.length_c   1.000
_cell.angle_alpha   90.00
_cell.angle_beta   90.00
_cell.angle_gamma   90.00
#
_symmetry.space_group_name_H-M   'P 1'
#
loop_
_entity.id
_entity.type
_entity.pdbx_description
1 polymer ?
#
loop_
_entity_poly.entity_id
_entity_poly.type
_entity_poly.pdbx_seq_one_letter_code
_entity_poly.pdbx_strand_id
1 'polypeptide(L)'
;MYCPKCLDETLHMAAKGVCEIMINGKKMDAGRFLYNLGKPKEELLEDFTSKAEEFFEWYSHFQNPDPISVIQICSCDFVCDNKCAIPLSNKFTVIGVLIPHAFVKKLLTKLGDKYNMQIEISDDQ
;
A
#
# COMPACT_ATOMS: atom_id res chain seq x y z
N MET A 1 -6.47 -13.67 7.71
CA MET A 1 -6.70 -13.64 6.24
C MET A 1 -6.65 -15.05 5.70
N TYR A 2 -7.24 -15.28 4.53
CA TYR A 2 -7.25 -16.60 3.89
C TYR A 2 -5.88 -16.98 3.31
N CYS A 3 -5.39 -18.18 3.63
CA CYS A 3 -4.19 -18.76 3.06
C CYS A 3 -4.56 -19.60 1.81
N PRO A 4 -4.07 -19.25 0.61
CA PRO A 4 -4.43 -19.97 -0.61
C PRO A 4 -3.78 -21.36 -0.73
N LYS A 5 -2.90 -21.75 0.20
CA LYS A 5 -2.23 -23.06 0.18
C LYS A 5 -2.89 -24.11 1.04
N CYS A 6 -3.24 -23.77 2.29
CA CYS A 6 -3.96 -24.69 3.17
C CYS A 6 -5.47 -24.47 3.16
N LEU A 7 -5.94 -23.45 2.42
CA LEU A 7 -7.35 -23.13 2.23
C LEU A 7 -8.08 -22.81 3.55
N ASP A 8 -7.39 -22.12 4.46
CA ASP A 8 -7.86 -21.82 5.82
C ASP A 8 -7.47 -20.38 6.23
N GLU A 9 -8.09 -19.84 7.28
CA GLU A 9 -7.90 -18.47 7.80
C GLU A 9 -6.63 -18.28 8.64
N THR A 10 -5.55 -18.94 8.25
CA THR A 10 -4.29 -18.99 9.02
C THR A 10 -3.23 -18.00 8.52
N LEU A 11 -3.56 -17.13 7.57
CA LEU A 11 -2.62 -16.15 7.03
C LEU A 11 -2.67 -14.86 7.84
N HIS A 12 -1.52 -14.44 8.36
CA HIS A 12 -1.35 -13.19 9.07
C HIS A 12 -0.06 -12.48 8.61
N MET A 13 0.02 -11.19 8.87
CA MET A 13 1.15 -10.39 8.43
C MET A 13 2.36 -10.62 9.34
N ALA A 14 3.57 -10.70 8.78
CA ALA A 14 4.80 -10.82 9.58
C ALA A 14 4.98 -9.58 10.47
N ALA A 15 5.74 -9.70 11.57
CA ALA A 15 5.97 -8.59 12.50
C ALA A 15 6.71 -7.39 11.89
N LYS A 16 7.49 -7.61 10.83
CA LYS A 16 8.22 -6.60 10.09
C LYS A 16 8.32 -7.01 8.63
N GLY A 17 8.39 -6.05 7.74
CA GLY A 17 8.47 -6.32 6.31
C GLY A 17 8.50 -5.06 5.46
N VAL A 18 8.23 -5.24 4.17
CA VAL A 18 8.24 -4.21 3.14
C VAL A 18 6.84 -4.08 2.56
N CYS A 19 6.39 -2.84 2.43
CA CYS A 19 5.21 -2.46 1.68
C CYS A 19 5.62 -1.79 0.37
N GLU A 20 4.84 -2.02 -0.68
CA GLU A 20 5.03 -1.43 -2.00
C GLU A 20 3.77 -0.66 -2.39
N ILE A 21 3.97 0.58 -2.84
CA ILE A 21 2.92 1.46 -3.35
C ILE A 21 2.87 1.35 -4.87
N MET A 22 1.67 1.15 -5.40
CA MET A 22 1.37 1.22 -6.83
C MET A 22 0.15 2.11 -7.03
N ILE A 23 0.22 3.01 -8.01
CA ILE A 23 -0.90 3.88 -8.38
C ILE A 23 -1.18 3.70 -9.85
N ASN A 24 -2.44 3.44 -10.21
CA ASN A 24 -2.88 3.12 -11.58
C ASN A 24 -2.03 2.00 -12.23
N GLY A 25 -1.62 1.00 -11.45
CA GLY A 25 -0.73 -0.08 -11.89
C GLY A 25 0.72 0.34 -12.16
N LYS A 26 1.07 1.63 -12.01
CA LYS A 26 2.43 2.14 -12.12
C LYS A 26 3.13 2.02 -10.76
N LYS A 27 4.38 1.60 -10.81
CA LYS A 27 5.24 1.41 -9.65
C LYS A 27 6.48 2.28 -9.80
N MET A 28 6.83 3.00 -8.75
CA MET A 28 8.11 3.68 -8.64
C MET A 28 9.15 2.70 -8.08
N ASP A 29 10.39 2.74 -8.59
CA ASP A 29 11.47 1.88 -8.07
C ASP A 29 11.71 2.11 -6.57
N ALA A 30 11.63 3.37 -6.14
CA ALA A 30 11.71 3.80 -4.74
C ALA A 30 10.36 3.80 -4.00
N GLY A 31 9.29 3.26 -4.59
CA GLY A 31 7.92 3.25 -4.04
C GLY A 31 7.71 2.23 -2.92
N ARG A 32 8.74 1.94 -2.13
CA ARG A 32 8.70 0.97 -1.03
C ARG A 32 9.00 1.64 0.30
N PHE A 33 8.32 1.18 1.35
CA PHE A 33 8.58 1.57 2.73
C PHE A 33 8.56 0.34 3.64
N LEU A 34 9.18 0.47 4.81
CA LEU A 34 9.22 -0.61 5.79
C LEU A 34 8.07 -0.47 6.78
N TYR A 35 7.62 -1.59 7.33
CA TYR A 35 6.73 -1.59 8.48
C TYR A 35 7.31 -2.45 9.59
N ASN A 36 6.97 -2.10 10.83
CA ASN A 36 7.32 -2.87 12.02
C ASN A 36 6.19 -2.75 13.05
N LEU A 37 5.54 -3.85 13.37
CA LEU A 37 4.43 -3.91 14.33
C LEU A 37 4.85 -3.65 15.78
N GLY A 38 6.16 -3.71 16.07
CA GLY A 38 6.71 -3.33 17.38
C GLY A 38 7.00 -1.83 17.53
N LYS A 39 6.79 -1.02 16.47
CA LYS A 39 6.95 0.43 16.50
C LYS A 39 5.59 1.14 16.58
N PRO A 40 5.55 2.41 17.02
CA PRO A 40 4.35 3.22 17.00
C PRO A 40 3.72 3.25 15.60
N LYS A 41 2.39 3.25 15.55
CA LYS A 41 1.65 3.27 14.29
C LYS A 41 1.87 4.58 13.53
N GLU A 42 2.15 5.65 14.26
CA GLU A 42 2.40 6.99 13.75
C GLU A 42 3.63 6.99 12.82
N GLU A 43 4.72 6.33 13.21
CA GLU A 43 5.92 6.20 12.38
C GLU A 43 5.60 5.55 11.03
N LEU A 44 4.78 4.49 11.04
CA LEU A 44 4.34 3.82 9.81
C LEU A 44 3.52 4.75 8.90
N LEU A 45 2.63 5.56 9.48
CA LEU A 45 1.80 6.50 8.73
C LEU A 45 2.62 7.66 8.18
N GLU A 46 3.65 8.11 8.90
CA GLU A 46 4.62 9.11 8.43
C GLU A 46 5.45 8.58 7.26
N ASP A 47 6.01 7.37 7.38
CA ASP A 47 6.77 6.72 6.31
C ASP A 47 5.91 6.53 5.04
N PHE A 48 4.67 6.06 5.20
CA PHE A 48 3.72 5.95 4.10
C PHE A 48 3.40 7.32 3.48
N THR A 49 3.18 8.35 4.30
CA THR A 49 2.90 9.71 3.83
C THR A 49 4.07 10.25 3.00
N SER A 50 5.30 10.11 3.50
CA SER A 50 6.51 10.53 2.79
C SER A 50 6.65 9.83 1.44
N LYS A 51 6.42 8.51 1.37
CA LYS A 51 6.50 7.77 0.11
C LYS A 51 5.36 8.06 -0.86
N ALA A 52 4.15 8.31 -0.36
CA ALA A 52 3.05 8.77 -1.20
C ALA A 52 3.36 10.15 -1.79
N GLU A 53 3.95 11.07 -1.00
CA GLU A 53 4.38 12.38 -1.49
C GLU A 53 5.43 12.27 -2.60
N GLU A 54 6.47 11.46 -2.40
CA GLU A 54 7.48 11.18 -3.45
C GLU A 54 6.83 10.64 -4.73
N PHE A 55 5.85 9.73 -4.61
CA PHE A 55 5.16 9.19 -5.77
C PHE A 55 4.37 10.26 -6.51
N PHE A 56 3.60 11.09 -5.80
CA PHE A 56 2.81 12.15 -6.42
C PHE A 56 3.71 13.20 -7.08
N GLU A 57 4.83 13.56 -6.45
CA GLU A 57 5.82 14.44 -7.06
C GLU A 57 6.40 13.84 -8.35
N TRP A 58 6.83 12.57 -8.30
CA TRP A 58 7.33 11.86 -9.48
C TRP A 58 6.27 11.80 -10.60
N TYR A 59 5.03 11.48 -10.25
CA TYR A 59 3.93 11.37 -11.19
C TYR A 59 3.54 12.73 -11.80
N SER A 60 3.76 13.83 -11.08
CA SER A 60 3.47 15.18 -11.56
C SER A 60 4.35 15.62 -12.73
N HIS A 61 5.51 14.98 -12.90
CA HIS A 61 6.42 15.27 -14.01
C HIS A 61 5.98 14.63 -15.34
N PHE A 62 4.89 13.86 -15.35
CA PHE A 62 4.38 13.21 -16.55
C PHE A 62 3.63 14.25 -17.39
N GLN A 63 3.83 14.24 -18.71
CA GLN A 63 3.22 15.26 -19.60
C GLN A 63 1.69 15.21 -19.62
N ASN A 64 1.10 14.03 -19.42
CA ASN A 64 -0.34 13.81 -19.33
C ASN A 64 -0.61 12.82 -18.17
N PRO A 65 -0.70 13.31 -16.92
CA PRO A 65 -0.96 12.43 -15.79
C PRO A 65 -2.41 11.97 -15.83
N ASP A 66 -2.63 10.65 -15.98
CA ASP A 66 -3.97 10.07 -15.83
C ASP A 66 -4.51 10.34 -14.41
N PRO A 67 -5.83 10.59 -14.25
CA PRO A 67 -6.44 10.68 -12.93
C PRO A 67 -6.09 9.46 -12.07
N ILE A 68 -5.80 9.69 -10.79
CA ILE A 68 -5.50 8.62 -9.84
C ILE A 68 -6.81 7.91 -9.49
N SER A 69 -7.01 6.74 -10.07
CA SER A 69 -8.23 5.93 -9.92
C SER A 69 -8.02 4.75 -8.98
N VAL A 70 -6.81 4.18 -8.96
CA VAL A 70 -6.49 2.99 -8.16
C VAL A 70 -5.21 3.21 -7.37
N ILE A 71 -5.27 3.00 -6.06
CA ILE A 71 -4.08 2.84 -5.21
C ILE A 71 -4.03 1.41 -4.68
N GLN A 72 -2.86 0.81 -4.72
CA GLN A 72 -2.59 -0.49 -4.14
C GLN A 72 -1.38 -0.35 -3.22
N ILE A 73 -1.55 -0.76 -1.97
CA ILE A 73 -0.44 -0.92 -1.04
C ILE A 73 -0.41 -2.39 -0.68
N CYS A 74 0.67 -3.06 -1.06
CA CYS A 74 0.77 -4.50 -0.89
C CYS A 74 2.07 -4.92 -0.22
N SER A 75 2.04 -6.06 0.45
CA SER A 75 3.23 -6.72 0.96
C SER A 75 3.20 -8.21 0.61
N CYS A 76 4.39 -8.80 0.47
CA CYS A 76 4.58 -10.25 0.39
C CYS A 76 4.99 -10.86 1.75
N ASP A 77 5.18 -10.04 2.78
CA ASP A 77 5.64 -10.46 4.11
C ASP A 77 4.47 -11.00 4.95
N PHE A 78 3.91 -12.11 4.49
CA PHE A 78 2.83 -12.83 5.16
C PHE A 78 3.28 -14.23 5.61
N VAL A 79 2.86 -14.62 6.79
CA VAL A 79 3.16 -15.90 7.41
C VAL A 79 1.87 -16.69 7.58
N CYS A 80 1.95 -17.98 7.34
CA CYS A 80 0.87 -18.91 7.58
C CYS A 80 1.16 -19.70 8.87
N ASP A 81 0.19 -19.84 9.77
CA ASP A 81 0.36 -20.62 11.00
C ASP A 81 0.68 -22.11 10.71
N ASN A 82 0.15 -22.62 9.59
CA ASN A 82 0.44 -23.95 9.08
C ASN A 82 1.80 -24.05 8.36
N LYS A 83 2.64 -23.00 8.43
CA LYS A 83 3.99 -22.92 7.84
C LYS A 83 4.02 -23.17 6.33
N CYS A 84 2.93 -22.84 5.64
CA CYS A 84 2.90 -22.92 4.18
C CYS A 84 3.95 -21.96 3.57
N ALA A 85 4.74 -22.45 2.62
CA ALA A 85 5.64 -21.60 1.85
C ALA A 85 4.84 -20.73 0.87
N ILE A 86 4.65 -19.45 1.17
CA ILE A 86 3.91 -18.52 0.30
C ILE A 86 4.86 -17.97 -0.78
N PRO A 87 4.53 -18.08 -2.08
CA PRO A 87 5.36 -17.51 -3.14
C PRO A 87 5.48 -15.99 -3.01
N LEU A 88 6.66 -15.43 -3.27
CA LEU A 88 6.89 -13.98 -3.26
C LEU A 88 6.09 -13.21 -4.32
N SER A 89 5.59 -13.92 -5.34
CA SER A 89 4.66 -13.38 -6.33
C SER A 89 3.29 -13.04 -5.74
N ASN A 90 2.92 -13.66 -4.61
CA ASN A 90 1.65 -13.42 -3.96
C ASN A 90 1.78 -12.17 -3.09
N LYS A 91 1.16 -11.09 -3.55
CA LYS A 91 1.08 -9.83 -2.83
C LYS A 91 -0.32 -9.70 -2.24
N PHE A 92 -0.40 -9.32 -0.97
CA PHE A 92 -1.66 -9.09 -0.28
C PHE A 92 -1.78 -7.60 0.05
N THR A 93 -3.01 -7.08 -0.02
CA THR A 93 -3.28 -5.70 0.38
C THR A 93 -3.00 -5.50 1.86
N VAL A 94 -2.41 -4.35 2.19
CA VAL A 94 -2.23 -3.91 3.58
C VAL A 94 -3.12 -2.72 3.93
N ILE A 95 -3.93 -2.24 2.98
CA ILE A 95 -5.00 -1.27 3.25
C ILE A 95 -6.08 -2.00 4.06
N GLY A 96 -6.57 -1.38 5.12
CA GLY A 96 -7.50 -1.99 6.07
C GLY A 96 -6.85 -2.93 7.09
N VAL A 97 -5.62 -3.38 6.84
CA VAL A 97 -4.83 -4.23 7.76
C VAL A 97 -3.85 -3.38 8.57
N LEU A 98 -2.96 -2.66 7.88
CA LEU A 98 -1.97 -1.77 8.47
C LEU A 98 -2.40 -0.31 8.43
N ILE A 99 -2.86 0.11 7.25
CA ILE A 99 -3.16 1.50 6.96
C ILE A 99 -4.69 1.64 6.84
N PRO A 100 -5.35 2.44 7.70
CA PRO A 100 -6.79 2.62 7.63
C PRO A 100 -7.24 3.20 6.28
N HIS A 101 -8.33 2.68 5.69
CA HIS A 101 -8.90 3.21 4.45
C HIS A 101 -9.17 4.73 4.53
N ALA A 102 -9.71 5.18 5.67
CA ALA A 102 -9.98 6.61 5.90
C ALA A 102 -8.71 7.48 5.84
N PHE A 103 -7.57 6.95 6.31
CA PHE A 103 -6.29 7.65 6.23
C PHE A 103 -5.83 7.76 4.77
N VAL A 104 -5.90 6.66 4.01
CA VAL A 104 -5.55 6.64 2.59
C VAL A 104 -6.38 7.64 1.80
N LYS A 105 -7.72 7.63 1.94
CA LYS A 105 -8.62 8.56 1.24
C LYS A 105 -8.29 10.02 1.57
N LYS A 106 -8.07 10.34 2.85
CA LYS A 106 -7.71 11.69 3.28
C LYS A 106 -6.35 12.13 2.71
N LEU A 107 -5.36 11.24 2.73
CA LEU A 107 -4.03 11.53 2.19
C LEU A 107 -4.08 11.78 0.68
N LEU A 108 -4.77 10.92 -0.07
CA LEU A 108 -4.86 11.05 -1.53
C LEU A 108 -5.57 12.33 -1.96
N THR A 109 -6.63 12.71 -1.24
CA THR A 109 -7.29 14.01 -1.47
C THR A 109 -6.32 15.16 -1.26
N LYS A 110 -5.60 15.17 -0.11
CA LYS A 110 -4.60 16.20 0.21
C LYS A 110 -3.48 16.29 -0.84
N LEU A 111 -2.98 15.15 -1.31
CA LEU A 111 -1.90 15.10 -2.30
C LEU A 111 -2.40 15.45 -3.71
N GLY A 112 -3.63 15.04 -4.06
CA GLY A 112 -4.31 15.46 -5.27
C GLY A 112 -4.39 16.97 -5.37
N ASP A 113 -4.86 17.63 -4.30
CA ASP A 113 -4.91 19.09 -4.22
C ASP A 113 -3.51 19.72 -4.31
N LYS A 114 -2.53 19.17 -3.58
CA LYS A 114 -1.14 19.70 -3.53
C LYS A 114 -0.44 19.67 -4.89
N TYR A 115 -0.61 18.59 -5.65
CA TYR A 115 0.07 18.38 -6.94
C TYR A 115 -0.86 18.62 -8.15
N ASN A 116 -2.05 19.20 -7.93
CA ASN A 116 -3.05 19.47 -8.97
C ASN A 116 -3.39 18.22 -9.81
N MET A 117 -3.59 17.09 -9.14
CA MET A 117 -3.97 15.82 -9.73
C MET A 117 -5.42 15.49 -9.45
N GLN A 118 -6.12 14.97 -10.45
CA GLN A 118 -7.49 14.46 -10.28
C GLN A 118 -7.47 13.10 -9.58
N ILE A 119 -8.35 12.94 -8.59
CA ILE A 119 -8.53 11.70 -7.82
C ILE A 119 -9.93 11.15 -8.16
N GLU A 120 -9.98 9.95 -8.73
CA GLU A 120 -11.21 9.27 -9.18
C GLU A 120 -11.30 7.86 -8.56
N ILE A 121 -11.12 7.79 -7.24
CA ILE A 121 -11.16 6.50 -6.52
C ILE A 121 -12.62 6.08 -6.36
N SER A 122 -13.00 4.96 -6.97
CA SER A 122 -14.29 4.31 -6.72
C SER A 122 -14.33 3.78 -5.29
N ASP A 123 -15.36 4.14 -4.53
CA ASP A 123 -15.54 3.79 -3.10
C ASP A 123 -15.76 2.28 -2.83
N ASP A 124 -15.73 1.43 -3.86
CA ASP A 124 -16.03 -0.01 -3.81
C ASP A 124 -14.78 -0.94 -3.71
N GLN A 125 -13.62 -0.44 -3.25
CA GLN A 125 -12.40 -1.25 -3.05
C GLN A 125 -11.80 -1.18 -1.63
#